data_AF-A0A8T5T8T3-F1
#
_entry.id   AF-A0A8T5T8T3-F1
#
_cell.length_a   1.000
_cell.length_b   1.000
_cell.length_c   1.000
_cell.angle_alpha   90.00
_cell.angle_beta   90.00
_cell.angle_gamma   90.00
#
_symmetry.space_group_name_H-M   'P 1'
#
loop_
_entity.id
_entity.type
_entity.pdbx_description
1 polymer ?
#
loop_
_entity_poly.entity_id
_entity_poly.type
_entity_poly.pdbx_seq_one_letter_code
_entity_poly.pdbx_strand_id
1 'polypeptide(L)' 'MKLRIVLKTSTKKAKPVSIKFNVTPSKHLGFINFINLALAENKSVKLSLEKIDDAGKKEENLIEGIFNFKKIEN' A
#
# COMPACT_ATOMS: atom_id res chain seq x y z
N MET A 1 -7.19 -5.88 -17.08
CA MET A 1 -5.97 -5.81 -16.24
C MET A 1 -6.27 -6.35 -14.84
N LYS A 2 -5.33 -7.03 -14.18
CA LYS A 2 -5.46 -7.43 -12.77
C LYS A 2 -4.32 -6.77 -11.99
N LEU A 3 -4.65 -6.03 -10.94
CA LEU A 3 -3.69 -5.28 -10.12
C LEU A 3 -3.76 -5.74 -8.66
N ARG A 4 -2.59 -5.90 -8.02
CA ARG A 4 -2.47 -6.39 -6.64
C ARG A 4 -1.39 -5.61 -5.91
N ILE A 5 -1.66 -5.30 -4.64
CA ILE A 5 -0.65 -4.84 -3.69
C ILE A 5 -0.07 -6.08 -3.01
N VAL A 6 1.26 -6.22 -3.02
CA VAL A 6 1.95 -7.35 -2.41
C VAL A 6 2.86 -6.82 -1.31
N LEU A 7 2.53 -7.10 -0.06
CA LEU A 7 3.40 -6.80 1.08
C LEU A 7 4.22 -8.04 1.40
N LYS A 8 5.53 -7.87 1.59
CA LYS A 8 6.47 -8.94 1.92
C LYS A 8 7.23 -8.57 3.18
N THR A 9 7.46 -9.55 4.04
CA THR A 9 8.35 -9.43 5.20
C THR A 9 8.96 -10.79 5.52
N SER A 10 9.77 -10.88 6.57
CA SER A 10 10.35 -12.13 7.06
C SER A 10 10.00 -12.34 8.53
N THR A 11 9.91 -13.61 8.93
CA THR A 11 9.76 -13.97 10.34
C THR A 11 11.10 -13.87 11.08
N LYS A 12 11.10 -13.98 12.41
CA LYS A 12 12.33 -14.05 13.22
C LYS A 12 13.32 -15.16 12.77
N LYS A 13 12.83 -16.22 12.11
CA LYS A 13 13.63 -17.31 11.55
C LYS A 13 14.01 -17.09 10.08
N ALA A 14 14.01 -15.85 9.61
CA ALA A 14 14.28 -15.47 8.21
C ALA A 14 13.36 -16.10 7.15
N LYS A 15 12.28 -16.79 7.54
CA LYS A 15 11.31 -17.33 6.59
C LYS A 15 10.52 -16.20 5.93
N PRO A 16 10.49 -16.10 4.58
CA PRO A 16 9.73 -15.06 3.88
C PRO A 16 8.22 -15.32 4.02
N VAL A 17 7.47 -14.24 4.23
CA VAL A 17 6.00 -14.24 4.26
C VAL A 17 5.47 -13.09 3.42
N SER A 18 4.30 -13.27 2.81
CA SER A 18 3.67 -12.23 2.01
C SER A 18 2.16 -12.25 2.14
N ILE A 19 1.55 -11.07 2.09
CA ILE A 19 0.10 -10.90 1.97
C ILE A 19 -0.22 -10.13 0.69
N LYS A 20 -1.32 -10.48 0.03
CA LYS A 20 -1.73 -9.91 -1.26
C LYS A 20 -3.12 -9.31 -1.15
N PHE A 21 -3.27 -8.04 -1.52
CA PHE A 21 -4.56 -7.35 -1.60
C PHE A 21 -4.91 -7.09 -3.06
N ASN A 22 -6.08 -7.55 -3.50
CA ASN A 22 -6.56 -7.25 -4.85
C ASN A 22 -7.04 -5.80 -4.89
N VAL A 23 -6.63 -5.06 -5.92
CA VAL A 23 -7.20 -3.74 -6.21
C VAL A 23 -8.43 -3.96 -7.10
N THR A 24 -9.57 -3.39 -6.73
CA THR A 24 -10.79 -3.49 -7.53
C THR A 24 -10.65 -2.72 -8.85
N PRO A 25 -11.28 -3.15 -9.96
CA PRO A 25 -11.15 -2.48 -11.26
C PRO A 25 -11.41 -0.98 -11.23
N SER A 26 -12.42 -0.53 -10.46
CA SER A 26 -12.77 0.88 -10.30
C SER A 26 -11.68 1.74 -9.67
N LYS A 27 -10.66 1.14 -9.03
CA LYS A 27 -9.54 1.84 -8.39
C LYS A 27 -8.23 1.70 -9.16
N HIS A 28 -8.18 0.92 -10.24
CA HIS A 28 -6.94 0.64 -10.97
C HIS A 28 -6.27 1.90 -11.50
N LEU A 29 -7.01 2.72 -12.27
CA LEU A 29 -6.46 3.91 -12.90
C LEU A 29 -5.99 4.93 -11.85
N GLY A 30 -6.83 5.20 -10.84
CA GLY A 30 -6.49 6.11 -9.75
C GLY A 30 -5.25 5.67 -8.98
N PHE A 31 -5.14 4.37 -8.68
CA PHE A 31 -3.96 3.83 -8.00
C PHE A 31 -2.69 3.95 -8.84
N ILE A 32 -2.74 3.62 -10.13
CA ILE A 32 -1.58 3.75 -11.04
C ILE A 32 -1.13 5.20 -11.13
N ASN A 33 -2.07 6.13 -11.32
CA ASN A 33 -1.75 7.56 -11.41
C ASN A 33 -1.13 8.09 -10.11
N PHE A 34 -1.65 7.66 -8.95
CA PHE A 34 -1.09 8.01 -7.65
C PHE A 34 0.36 7.54 -7.50
N ILE A 35 0.67 6.28 -7.85
CA ILE A 35 2.03 5.75 -7.79
C ILE A 35 2.97 6.52 -8.73
N ASN A 36 2.52 6.78 -9.96
CA ASN A 36 3.31 7.53 -10.94
C ASN A 36 3.60 8.96 -10.47
N LEU A 37 2.63 9.63 -9.85
CA LEU A 37 2.82 10.96 -9.26
C LEU A 37 3.88 10.92 -8.15
N ALA A 38 3.75 10.00 -7.20
CA ALA A 38 4.71 9.89 -6.10
C ALA A 38 6.14 9.62 -6.58
N LEU A 39 6.29 8.79 -7.63
CA LEU A 39 7.57 8.52 -8.28
C LEU A 39 8.13 9.75 -9.02
N ALA A 40 7.31 10.41 -9.83
CA ALA A 40 7.73 11.56 -10.63
C ALA A 40 8.17 12.74 -9.75
N GLU A 41 7.46 12.97 -8.65
CA GLU A 41 7.74 14.06 -7.71
C GLU A 41 8.78 13.68 -6.64
N ASN A 42 9.31 12.45 -6.68
CA ASN A 42 10.20 11.89 -5.67
C ASN A 42 9.70 12.13 -4.24
N LYS A 43 8.41 11.90 -4.01
CA LYS A 43 7.74 12.11 -2.71
C LYS A 43 7.48 10.80 -2.00
N SER A 44 7.68 10.82 -0.69
CA SER A 44 7.29 9.73 0.20
C SER A 44 5.78 9.62 0.28
N VAL A 45 5.29 8.38 0.41
CA VAL A 45 3.88 8.07 0.66
C VAL A 45 3.71 7.55 2.07
N LYS A 46 2.67 8.05 2.75
CA LYS A 46 2.24 7.53 4.04
C LYS A 46 1.24 6.40 3.85
N LEU A 47 1.54 5.23 4.40
CA LEU A 47 0.58 4.15 4.57
C LEU A 47 0.15 4.15 6.03
N SER A 48 -1.15 4.21 6.27
CA SER A 48 -1.73 4.11 7.60
C SER A 48 -2.93 3.17 7.61
N LEU A 49 -3.24 2.63 8.79
CA LEU A 49 -4.37 1.73 9.01
C LEU A 49 -5.46 2.46 9.78
N GLU A 50 -6.60 2.67 9.12
CA GLU A 50 -7.81 3.19 9.75
C GLU A 50 -8.70 2.03 10.19
N LYS A 51 -9.18 2.06 11.43
CA LYS A 51 -10.25 1.17 11.90
C LYS A 51 -11.57 1.90 11.76
N ILE A 52 -12.54 1.24 11.15
CA ILE A 52 -13.90 1.75 10.96
C ILE A 52 -14.81 0.85 11.79
N ASP A 53 -15.54 1.43 12.73
CA ASP A 53 -16.54 0.71 13.51
C ASP A 53 -17.89 0.60 12.77
N ASP A 54 -18.83 -0.14 13.35
CA ASP A 54 -20.16 -0.35 12.77
C ASP A 54 -20.99 0.94 12.67
N ALA A 55 -20.63 1.98 13.42
CA ALA A 55 -21.24 3.32 13.35
C ALA A 55 -20.59 4.21 12.29
N GLY A 56 -19.58 3.71 11.55
CA GLY A 56 -18.83 4.46 10.56
C GLY A 56 -17.84 5.47 11.17
N LYS A 57 -17.62 5.44 12.49
CA LYS A 57 -16.63 6.27 13.15
C LYS A 57 -15.24 5.70 12.84
N LYS A 58 -14.37 6.60 12.40
CA LYS A 58 -12.97 6.30 12.15
C LYS A 58 -12.18 6.51 13.43
N GLU A 59 -11.55 5.47 13.94
CA GLU A 59 -10.51 5.61 14.95
C GLU A 59 -9.18 5.89 14.27
N GLU A 60 -8.51 6.97 14.68
CA GLU A 60 -7.24 7.41 14.09
C GLU A 60 -6.08 6.46 14.42
N ASN A 61 -5.11 6.43 13.50
CA ASN A 61 -4.24 5.31 13.16
C ASN A 61 -3.38 4.74 14.32
N LEU A 62 -3.45 3.42 14.54
CA LEU A 62 -2.55 2.69 15.45
C LEU A 62 -1.16 2.42 14.85
N ILE A 63 -1.04 2.40 13.52
CA ILE A 63 0.19 2.07 12.80
C ILE A 63 0.27 2.93 11.54
N GLU A 64 1.40 3.60 11.35
CA GLU A 64 1.76 4.27 10.11
C GLU A 64 3.20 3.95 9.69
N GLY A 65 3.46 4.10 8.39
CA GLY A 65 4.81 4.03 7.83
C GLY A 65 4.94 4.96 6.64
N ILE A 66 6.17 5.40 6.40
CA ILE A 66 6.53 6.28 5.29
C ILE A 66 7.40 5.48 4.31
N PHE A 67 7.00 5.47 3.05
CA PHE A 67 7.59 4.63 2.01
C PHE A 67 7.94 5.46 0.78
N ASN A 68 9.13 5.22 0.24
CA ASN A 68 9.53 5.75 -1.06
C ASN A 68 9.40 4.65 -2.10
N PHE A 69 8.67 4.93 -3.18
CA PHE A 69 8.61 4.01 -4.30
C PHE A 69 9.92 4.05 -5.08
N LYS A 70 10.31 2.88 -5.60
CA LYS A 70 11.41 2.75 -6.55
C LYS A 70 10.87 2.02 -7.77
N LYS A 71 11.15 2.56 -8.95
CA LYS A 71 10.90 1.83 -10.19
C LYS A 71 11.97 0.75 -10.30
N ILE A 72 11.54 -0.50 -10.40
CA ILE A 72 12.42 -1.61 -10.74
C ILE A 72 12.34 -1.71 -12.26
N GLU A 73 13.41 -1.36 -12.95
CA GLU A 73 13.53 -1.62 -14.38
C GLU A 73 13.83 -3.12 -14.56
N ASN A 74 13.07 -3.76 -15.45
CA ASN A 74 13.32 -5.14 -15.88
C ASN A 74 14.14 -5.12 -17.17
#